data_AF-A0A7X5IVQ1-F1
#
_entry.id   AF-A0A7X5IVQ1-F1
#
_cell.length_a   1.000
_cell.length_b   1.000
_cell.length_c   1.000
_cell.angle_alpha   90.00
_cell.angle_beta   90.00
_cell.angle_gamma   90.00
#
_symmetry.space_group_name_H-M   'P 1'
#
loop_
_entity.id
_entity.type
_entity.pdbx_description
1 polymer ?
#
loop_
_entity_poly.entity_id
_entity_poly.type
_entity_poly.pdbx_seq_one_letter_code
_entity_poly.pdbx_strand_id
1 'polypeptide(L)'
;MARDFLEQEAAKANGKKRKLFLSLFIFFVCVSIFLYFMTKNAFDLNDPRDYKLVMLFYGVADFMVFCTALGLAVTSRPVKGGKNLTLPYQENTKEAVAKIINQEVAQGKVLYEGFMNANTIGKYDDRVLLLPSYLLLIENLGGIMAIPREKIYWLCAQVGYEGGPFYVRLLIFTEKKVLFFDGNDVECIKEIADGLYQYIPNVFSKYDPQELSYSLEQLFKENRAGFLEFYKKEKSQTL
;
A
#
# COMPACT_ATOMS: atom_id res chain seq x y z
N MET A 1 18.57 -8.19 -21.14
CA MET A 1 17.90 -6.88 -20.94
C MET A 1 17.62 -6.76 -19.46
N ALA A 2 18.26 -5.82 -18.75
CA ALA A 2 17.97 -5.60 -17.34
C ALA A 2 16.50 -5.18 -17.20
N ARG A 3 15.78 -5.75 -16.24
CA ARG A 3 14.39 -5.35 -15.95
C ARG A 3 14.42 -3.97 -15.30
N ASP A 4 13.52 -3.10 -15.73
CA ASP A 4 13.34 -1.79 -15.12
C ASP A 4 12.91 -1.90 -13.64
N PHE A 5 13.20 -0.88 -12.83
CA PHE A 5 12.89 -0.85 -11.40
C PHE A 5 11.43 -1.24 -11.10
N LEU A 6 10.47 -0.58 -11.76
CA LEU A 6 9.04 -0.86 -11.53
C LEU A 6 8.62 -2.28 -11.95
N GLU A 7 9.29 -2.86 -12.94
CA GLU A 7 9.05 -4.26 -13.34
C GLU A 7 9.64 -5.25 -12.34
N GLN A 8 10.79 -4.93 -11.75
CA GLN A 8 11.38 -5.72 -10.66
C GLN A 8 10.46 -5.73 -9.44
N GLU A 9 9.91 -4.57 -9.05
CA GLU A 9 8.97 -4.46 -7.95
C GLU A 9 7.68 -5.22 -8.20
N ALA A 10 7.11 -5.08 -9.39
CA ALA A 10 5.94 -5.86 -9.77
C ALA A 10 6.22 -7.37 -9.75
N ALA A 11 7.39 -7.81 -10.22
CA ALA A 11 7.77 -9.23 -10.21
C ALA A 11 7.92 -9.77 -8.79
N LYS A 12 8.54 -9.00 -7.89
CA LYS A 12 8.72 -9.35 -6.47
C LYS A 12 7.36 -9.50 -5.77
N ALA A 13 6.46 -8.53 -5.98
CA ALA A 13 5.10 -8.55 -5.45
C ALA A 13 4.26 -9.71 -6.02
N ASN A 14 4.33 -9.96 -7.32
CA ASN A 14 3.64 -11.09 -7.96
C ASN A 14 4.14 -12.43 -7.41
N GLY A 15 5.45 -12.57 -7.14
CA GLY A 15 6.02 -13.74 -6.47
C GLY A 15 5.42 -13.96 -5.08
N LYS A 16 5.32 -12.91 -4.27
CA LYS A 16 4.68 -12.96 -2.94
C LYS A 16 3.19 -13.35 -3.03
N LYS A 17 2.42 -12.70 -3.93
CA LYS A 17 1.00 -13.04 -4.18
C LYS A 17 0.81 -14.49 -4.60
N ARG A 18 1.66 -15.00 -5.50
CA ARG A 18 1.60 -16.40 -5.94
C ARG A 18 1.82 -17.37 -4.78
N LYS A 19 2.78 -17.08 -3.90
CA LYS A 19 3.04 -17.90 -2.71
C LYS A 19 1.84 -17.88 -1.75
N LEU A 20 1.21 -16.72 -1.55
CA LEU A 20 -0.02 -16.59 -0.76
C LEU A 20 -1.18 -17.40 -1.35
N PHE A 21 -1.48 -17.24 -2.65
CA PHE A 21 -2.55 -17.99 -3.32
C PHE A 21 -2.32 -19.50 -3.26
N LEU A 22 -1.09 -19.97 -3.51
CA LEU A 22 -0.75 -21.38 -3.39
C LEU A 22 -0.92 -21.89 -1.95
N SER A 23 -0.48 -21.12 -0.95
CA SER A 23 -0.64 -21.50 0.46
C SER A 23 -2.10 -21.61 0.87
N LEU A 24 -2.93 -20.64 0.48
CA LEU A 24 -4.37 -20.64 0.74
C LEU A 24 -5.07 -21.80 0.02
N PHE A 25 -4.67 -22.08 -1.22
CA PHE A 25 -5.20 -23.20 -1.98
C PHE A 25 -4.88 -24.55 -1.33
N ILE A 26 -3.63 -24.76 -0.92
CA ILE A 26 -3.22 -25.99 -0.21
C ILE A 26 -4.01 -26.14 1.08
N PHE A 27 -4.12 -25.07 1.87
CA PHE A 27 -4.91 -25.07 3.10
C PHE A 27 -6.38 -25.43 2.84
N PHE A 28 -7.00 -24.81 1.82
CA PHE A 28 -8.38 -25.11 1.43
C PHE A 28 -8.56 -26.57 1.02
N VAL A 29 -7.64 -27.14 0.25
CA VAL A 29 -7.67 -28.56 -0.14
C VAL A 29 -7.56 -29.47 1.09
N CYS A 30 -6.65 -29.18 2.02
CA CYS A 30 -6.51 -29.95 3.26
C CYS A 30 -7.79 -29.92 4.10
N VAL A 31 -8.39 -28.74 4.29
CA VAL A 31 -9.67 -28.59 5.01
C VAL A 31 -10.79 -29.32 4.30
N SER A 32 -10.86 -29.24 2.97
CA SER A 32 -11.90 -29.93 2.17
C SER A 32 -11.79 -31.45 2.27
N ILE A 33 -10.57 -32.00 2.21
CA ILE A 33 -10.32 -33.43 2.40
C ILE A 33 -10.73 -33.86 3.81
N PHE A 34 -10.34 -33.09 4.82
CA PHE A 34 -10.69 -33.37 6.22
C PHE A 34 -12.21 -33.35 6.43
N LEU A 35 -12.91 -32.33 5.92
CA LEU A 35 -14.37 -32.23 5.98
C LEU A 35 -15.04 -33.40 5.25
N TYR A 36 -14.55 -33.77 4.06
CA TYR A 36 -15.06 -34.92 3.33
C TYR A 36 -14.97 -36.21 4.18
N PHE A 37 -13.83 -36.49 4.80
CA PHE A 37 -13.69 -37.68 5.66
C PHE A 37 -14.59 -37.64 6.90
N MET A 38 -14.76 -36.46 7.51
CA MET A 38 -15.62 -36.30 8.69
C MET A 38 -17.11 -36.46 8.37
N THR A 39 -17.54 -36.04 7.18
CA THR A 39 -18.96 -36.00 6.84
C THR A 39 -19.43 -37.11 5.91
N LYS A 40 -18.51 -37.89 5.33
CA LYS A 40 -18.81 -38.99 4.40
C LYS A 40 -19.83 -39.99 4.93
N ASN A 41 -19.86 -40.22 6.24
CA ASN A 41 -20.78 -41.17 6.89
C ASN A 41 -22.00 -40.49 7.53
N ALA A 42 -22.07 -39.16 7.50
CA ALA A 42 -23.11 -38.36 8.16
C ALA A 42 -24.18 -37.83 7.19
N PHE A 43 -23.83 -37.67 5.91
CA PHE A 43 -24.77 -37.22 4.87
C PHE A 43 -25.36 -38.39 4.09
N ASP A 44 -26.68 -38.42 3.96
CA ASP A 44 -27.37 -39.34 3.05
C ASP A 44 -27.64 -38.63 1.72
N LEU A 45 -26.97 -39.05 0.66
CA LEU A 45 -27.14 -38.47 -0.68
C LEU A 45 -28.53 -38.74 -1.28
N ASN A 46 -29.33 -39.61 -0.66
CA ASN A 46 -30.73 -39.80 -1.01
C ASN A 46 -31.68 -38.82 -0.31
N ASP A 47 -31.25 -38.13 0.76
CA ASP A 47 -32.02 -37.01 1.34
C ASP A 47 -31.81 -35.75 0.47
N PRO A 48 -32.89 -35.15 -0.08
CA PRO A 48 -32.81 -33.94 -0.88
C PRO A 48 -32.12 -32.75 -0.18
N ARG A 49 -32.17 -32.67 1.15
CA ARG A 49 -31.55 -31.58 1.93
C ARG A 49 -30.04 -31.71 1.98
N ASP A 50 -29.55 -32.92 2.22
CA ASP A 50 -28.12 -33.23 2.28
C ASP A 50 -27.49 -33.14 0.89
N TYR A 51 -28.18 -33.65 -0.13
CA TYR A 51 -27.77 -33.50 -1.52
C TYR A 51 -27.61 -32.02 -1.92
N LYS A 52 -28.56 -31.16 -1.53
CA LYS A 52 -28.49 -29.71 -1.81
C LYS A 52 -27.30 -29.04 -1.10
N LEU A 53 -27.01 -29.42 0.14
CA LEU A 53 -25.85 -28.91 0.89
C LEU A 53 -24.52 -29.32 0.24
N VAL A 54 -24.40 -30.60 -0.15
CA VAL A 54 -23.21 -31.12 -0.83
C VAL A 54 -23.00 -30.43 -2.19
N MET A 55 -24.05 -30.27 -2.99
CA MET A 55 -23.98 -29.54 -4.27
C MET A 55 -23.59 -28.08 -4.09
N LEU A 56 -24.09 -27.41 -3.04
CA LEU A 56 -23.71 -26.03 -2.74
C LEU A 56 -22.24 -25.93 -2.34
N PHE A 57 -21.73 -26.88 -1.54
CA PHE A 57 -20.31 -26.97 -1.20
C PHE A 57 -19.44 -27.14 -2.45
N TYR A 58 -19.80 -28.06 -3.36
CA TYR A 58 -19.07 -28.24 -4.61
C TYR A 58 -19.11 -26.97 -5.48
N GLY A 59 -20.26 -26.30 -5.58
CA GLY A 59 -20.36 -25.03 -6.32
C GLY A 59 -19.45 -23.94 -5.77
N VAL A 60 -19.35 -23.81 -4.44
CA VAL A 60 -18.43 -22.86 -3.79
C VAL A 60 -16.98 -23.29 -3.96
N ALA A 61 -16.68 -24.59 -3.87
CA ALA A 61 -15.34 -25.12 -4.06
C ALA A 61 -14.84 -24.90 -5.49
N ASP A 62 -15.66 -25.18 -6.50
CA ASP A 62 -15.33 -24.94 -7.91
C ASP A 62 -15.10 -23.45 -8.17
N PHE A 63 -15.94 -22.57 -7.61
CA PHE A 63 -15.74 -21.13 -7.70
C PHE A 63 -14.41 -20.69 -7.06
N MET A 64 -14.06 -21.23 -5.89
CA MET A 64 -12.77 -20.96 -5.23
C MET A 64 -11.57 -21.43 -6.06
N VAL A 65 -11.65 -22.62 -6.66
CA VAL A 65 -10.62 -23.15 -7.57
C VAL A 65 -10.46 -22.22 -8.77
N PHE A 66 -11.57 -21.80 -9.38
CA PHE A 66 -11.58 -20.87 -10.51
C PHE A 66 -10.95 -19.51 -10.16
N CYS A 67 -11.34 -18.91 -9.03
CA CYS A 67 -10.76 -17.67 -8.55
C CYS A 67 -9.25 -17.79 -8.29
N THR A 68 -8.81 -18.91 -7.72
CA THR A 68 -7.39 -19.18 -7.49
C THR A 68 -6.62 -19.31 -8.81
N ALA A 69 -7.15 -20.06 -9.77
CA ALA A 69 -6.55 -20.22 -11.09
C ALA A 69 -6.42 -18.88 -11.83
N LEU A 70 -7.47 -18.05 -11.79
CA LEU A 70 -7.42 -16.69 -12.34
C LEU A 70 -6.37 -15.83 -11.64
N GLY A 71 -6.32 -15.84 -10.29
CA GLY A 71 -5.32 -15.09 -9.52
C GLY A 71 -3.88 -15.48 -9.88
N LEU A 72 -3.61 -16.78 -10.03
CA LEU A 72 -2.31 -17.30 -10.46
C LEU A 72 -1.98 -16.92 -11.91
N ALA A 73 -2.97 -16.96 -12.81
CA ALA A 73 -2.78 -16.56 -14.21
C ALA A 73 -2.46 -15.05 -14.32
N VAL A 74 -3.15 -14.20 -13.57
CA VAL A 74 -2.93 -12.75 -13.56
C VAL A 74 -1.56 -12.41 -12.97
N THR A 75 -1.18 -13.02 -11.84
CA THR A 75 0.12 -12.78 -11.20
C THR A 75 1.31 -13.32 -12.00
N SER A 76 1.08 -14.27 -12.90
CA SER A 76 2.13 -14.79 -13.80
C SER A 76 2.43 -13.85 -14.98
N ARG A 77 1.54 -12.88 -15.28
CA ARG A 77 1.76 -11.94 -16.37
C ARG A 77 2.79 -10.87 -15.95
N PRO A 78 3.79 -10.57 -16.79
CA PRO A 78 4.71 -9.47 -16.52
C PRO A 78 3.94 -8.14 -16.57
N VAL A 79 4.09 -7.33 -15.54
CA VAL A 79 3.55 -5.97 -15.50
C VAL A 79 4.54 -5.07 -16.23
N LYS A 80 4.11 -4.44 -17.31
CA LYS A 80 4.91 -3.51 -18.12
C LYS A 80 4.32 -2.10 -18.07
N GLY A 81 5.17 -1.09 -18.32
CA GLY A 81 4.73 0.29 -18.52
C GLY A 81 4.12 0.95 -17.28
N GLY A 82 4.49 0.51 -16.07
CA GLY A 82 3.98 1.11 -14.84
C GLY A 82 2.49 0.86 -14.56
N LYS A 83 1.90 -0.22 -15.08
CA LYS A 83 0.48 -0.56 -14.79
C LYS A 83 0.19 -0.75 -13.29
N ASN A 84 1.21 -1.08 -12.50
CA ASN A 84 1.19 -1.14 -11.03
C ASN A 84 1.21 0.24 -10.34
N LEU A 85 1.43 1.33 -11.10
CA LEU A 85 1.39 2.68 -10.56
C LEU A 85 -0.05 3.13 -10.31
N THR A 86 -0.26 3.71 -9.14
CA THR A 86 -1.45 4.48 -8.80
C THR A 86 -1.06 5.95 -8.79
N LEU A 87 -1.69 6.74 -9.66
CA LEU A 87 -1.44 8.18 -9.77
C LEU A 87 -2.59 8.92 -9.11
N PRO A 88 -2.39 9.62 -7.98
CA PRO A 88 -3.46 10.33 -7.29
C PRO A 88 -3.95 11.55 -8.09
N TYR A 89 -3.15 12.07 -9.01
CA TYR A 89 -3.45 13.29 -9.77
C TYR A 89 -3.95 13.03 -11.20
N GLN A 90 -3.63 11.87 -11.79
CA GLN A 90 -3.95 11.48 -13.18
C GLN A 90 -3.57 12.51 -14.27
N GLU A 91 -2.67 13.45 -13.96
CA GLU A 91 -2.24 14.52 -14.88
C GLU A 91 -1.35 14.02 -16.02
N ASN A 92 -0.64 12.90 -15.79
CA ASN A 92 0.23 12.24 -16.77
C ASN A 92 -0.18 10.78 -16.98
N THR A 93 0.25 10.19 -18.10
CA THR A 93 0.09 8.76 -18.34
C THR A 93 0.98 7.94 -17.40
N LYS A 94 0.51 6.75 -17.00
CA LYS A 94 1.31 5.84 -16.16
C LYS A 94 2.66 5.48 -16.79
N GLU A 95 2.70 5.36 -18.12
CA GLU A 95 3.93 5.06 -18.85
C GLU A 95 4.95 6.20 -18.80
N ALA A 96 4.50 7.46 -18.92
CA ALA A 96 5.39 8.61 -18.82
C ALA A 96 5.99 8.73 -17.40
N VAL A 97 5.16 8.58 -16.38
CA VAL A 97 5.62 8.59 -14.98
C VAL A 97 6.57 7.43 -14.70
N ALA A 98 6.25 6.23 -15.21
CA ALA A 98 7.12 5.07 -15.09
C ALA A 98 8.50 5.28 -15.71
N LYS A 99 8.55 5.92 -16.89
CA LYS A 99 9.82 6.25 -17.56
C LYS A 99 10.68 7.17 -16.71
N ILE A 100 10.10 8.22 -16.13
CA ILE A 100 10.81 9.15 -15.24
C ILE A 100 11.37 8.41 -14.03
N ILE A 101 10.51 7.65 -13.33
CA ILE A 101 10.91 6.89 -12.14
C ILE A 101 12.03 5.89 -12.46
N ASN A 102 11.87 5.08 -13.51
CA ASN A 102 12.87 4.09 -13.89
C ASN A 102 14.20 4.75 -14.25
N GLN A 103 14.17 5.90 -14.93
CA GLN A 103 15.37 6.65 -15.28
C GLN A 103 16.05 7.24 -14.03
N GLU A 104 15.30 7.85 -13.12
CA GLU A 104 15.86 8.42 -11.88
C GLU A 104 16.51 7.34 -11.00
N VAL A 105 15.86 6.19 -10.87
CA VAL A 105 16.40 5.04 -10.11
C VAL A 105 17.63 4.45 -10.81
N ALA A 106 17.60 4.26 -12.13
CA ALA A 106 18.75 3.75 -12.89
C ALA A 106 19.96 4.70 -12.83
N GLN A 107 19.72 6.00 -12.65
CA GLN A 107 20.75 7.02 -12.45
C GLN A 107 21.23 7.11 -10.99
N GLY A 108 20.68 6.31 -10.07
CA GLY A 108 21.05 6.35 -8.65
C GLY A 108 20.60 7.61 -7.92
N LYS A 109 19.57 8.32 -8.42
CA LYS A 109 19.07 9.59 -7.85
C LYS A 109 18.13 9.40 -6.66
N VAL A 110 18.16 8.26 -5.99
CA VAL A 110 17.35 8.03 -4.79
C VAL A 110 17.84 8.98 -3.70
N LEU A 111 16.94 9.84 -3.21
CA LEU A 111 17.24 10.81 -2.16
C LEU A 111 17.08 10.20 -0.78
N TYR A 112 16.05 9.38 -0.60
CA TYR A 112 15.76 8.74 0.68
C TYR A 112 15.04 7.40 0.45
N GLU A 113 15.34 6.40 1.28
CA GLU A 113 14.61 5.13 1.36
C GLU A 113 14.34 4.81 2.84
N GLY A 114 13.09 4.53 3.18
CA GLY A 114 12.66 4.15 4.52
C GLY A 114 11.65 3.00 4.50
N PHE A 115 11.59 2.23 5.58
CA PHE A 115 10.72 1.06 5.71
C PHE A 115 9.69 1.28 6.81
N MET A 116 8.40 1.12 6.50
CA MET A 116 7.31 1.49 7.40
C MET A 116 7.16 0.60 8.63
N ASN A 117 7.81 -0.58 8.64
CA ASN A 117 7.65 -1.56 9.69
C ASN A 117 8.99 -1.81 10.42
N ALA A 118 9.07 -1.38 11.68
CA ALA A 118 10.19 -1.65 12.56
C ALA A 118 10.34 -3.16 12.80
N ASN A 119 11.58 -3.66 12.79
CA ASN A 119 11.97 -5.03 13.18
C ASN A 119 11.30 -6.20 12.42
N THR A 120 10.69 -5.95 11.26
CA THR A 120 10.09 -7.01 10.43
C THR A 120 10.71 -7.12 9.04
N ILE A 121 11.99 -6.75 8.92
CA ILE A 121 12.79 -6.81 7.68
C ILE A 121 12.47 -8.12 6.94
N GLY A 122 11.75 -8.01 5.82
CA GLY A 122 11.39 -9.12 4.93
C GLY A 122 9.97 -9.66 5.00
N LYS A 123 9.16 -9.31 6.02
CA LYS A 123 7.81 -9.90 6.21
C LYS A 123 6.68 -9.00 5.69
N TYR A 124 6.81 -7.68 5.85
CA TYR A 124 5.85 -6.66 5.40
C TYR A 124 6.60 -5.41 4.91
N ASP A 125 7.32 -5.52 3.79
CA ASP A 125 8.23 -4.45 3.31
C ASP A 125 7.49 -3.31 2.59
N ASP A 126 6.49 -2.74 3.27
CA ASP A 126 5.95 -1.45 2.87
C ASP A 126 7.04 -0.41 3.04
N ARG A 127 7.38 0.29 1.96
CA ARG A 127 8.53 1.18 1.92
C ARG A 127 8.20 2.51 1.25
N VAL A 128 8.93 3.52 1.66
CA VAL A 128 8.84 4.88 1.15
C VAL A 128 10.15 5.20 0.44
N LEU A 129 10.05 5.57 -0.83
CA LEU A 129 11.20 5.96 -1.65
C LEU A 129 11.00 7.38 -2.13
N LEU A 130 11.96 8.26 -1.84
CA LEU A 130 11.94 9.63 -2.36
C LEU A 130 12.89 9.75 -3.55
N LEU A 131 12.32 10.18 -4.67
CA LEU A 131 13.03 10.57 -5.89
C LEU A 131 12.94 12.09 -6.06
N PRO A 132 13.76 12.70 -6.93
CA PRO A 132 13.72 14.14 -7.17
C PRO A 132 12.34 14.65 -7.60
N SER A 133 11.65 13.85 -8.42
CA SER A 133 10.34 14.18 -8.99
C SER A 133 9.15 13.61 -8.20
N TYR A 134 9.30 12.43 -7.59
CA TYR A 134 8.18 11.70 -6.96
C TYR A 134 8.53 11.13 -5.59
N LEU A 135 7.57 11.18 -4.67
CA LEU A 135 7.52 10.32 -3.49
C LEU A 135 6.75 9.05 -3.85
N LEU A 136 7.39 7.89 -3.68
CA LEU A 136 6.79 6.58 -3.93
C LEU A 136 6.43 5.91 -2.61
N LEU A 137 5.16 5.51 -2.49
CA LEU A 137 4.70 4.59 -1.46
C LEU A 137 4.57 3.21 -2.10
N ILE A 138 5.40 2.27 -1.69
CA ILE A 138 5.49 0.94 -2.28
C ILE A 138 4.95 -0.05 -1.28
N GLU A 139 3.79 -0.61 -1.59
CA GLU A 139 3.17 -1.67 -0.83
C GLU A 139 3.82 -3.02 -1.14
N ASN A 140 3.89 -3.87 -0.12
CA ASN A 140 4.41 -5.23 -0.18
C ASN A 140 3.69 -6.11 -1.22
N LEU A 141 2.40 -5.82 -1.49
CA LEU A 141 1.59 -6.50 -2.50
C LEU A 141 1.64 -5.82 -3.88
N GLY A 142 2.57 -4.89 -4.10
CA GLY A 142 2.93 -4.37 -5.41
C GLY A 142 2.13 -3.16 -5.88
N GLY A 143 1.27 -2.59 -5.02
CA GLY A 143 0.74 -1.26 -5.23
C GLY A 143 1.88 -0.25 -5.12
N ILE A 144 2.06 0.60 -6.11
CA ILE A 144 3.02 1.70 -6.04
C ILE A 144 2.28 2.99 -6.26
N MET A 145 2.14 3.81 -5.22
CA MET A 145 1.57 5.14 -5.35
C MET A 145 2.69 6.15 -5.62
N ALA A 146 2.60 6.88 -6.73
CA ALA A 146 3.55 7.93 -7.05
C ALA A 146 2.91 9.31 -6.82
N ILE A 147 3.42 10.05 -5.84
CA ILE A 147 2.96 11.38 -5.48
C ILE A 147 3.99 12.40 -5.99
N PRO A 148 3.62 13.34 -6.87
CA PRO A 148 4.55 14.36 -7.32
C PRO A 148 5.00 15.23 -6.13
N ARG A 149 6.29 15.50 -6.02
CA ARG A 149 6.87 16.16 -4.84
C ARG A 149 6.35 17.58 -4.66
N GLU A 150 6.11 18.30 -5.74
CA GLU A 150 5.57 19.66 -5.76
C GLU A 150 4.13 19.76 -5.25
N LYS A 151 3.41 18.63 -5.19
CA LYS A 151 2.04 18.54 -4.72
C LYS A 151 1.92 18.23 -3.23
N ILE A 152 3.05 18.00 -2.55
CA ILE A 152 3.11 17.72 -1.12
C ILE A 152 3.20 19.05 -0.37
N TYR A 153 2.28 19.27 0.55
CA TYR A 153 2.28 20.43 1.44
C TYR A 153 3.00 20.13 2.74
N TRP A 154 2.71 18.97 3.32
CA TRP A 154 3.33 18.54 4.57
C TRP A 154 3.19 17.03 4.70
N LEU A 155 4.07 16.43 5.48
CA LEU A 155 4.01 15.03 5.87
C LEU A 155 4.29 14.94 7.36
N CYS A 156 3.76 13.96 8.08
CA CYS A 156 4.04 13.77 9.51
C CYS A 156 3.66 12.36 9.98
N ALA A 157 4.26 11.94 11.10
CA ALA A 157 3.82 10.75 11.81
C ALA A 157 2.57 11.06 12.65
N GLN A 158 1.58 10.18 12.63
CA GLN A 158 0.38 10.27 13.45
C GLN A 158 0.01 8.89 14.01
N VAL A 159 -0.16 8.78 15.32
CA VAL A 159 -0.71 7.59 15.97
C VAL A 159 -2.20 7.40 15.60
N GLY A 160 -2.64 6.18 15.31
CA GLY A 160 -4.06 5.88 15.12
C GLY A 160 -4.90 6.10 16.39
N TYR A 161 -6.23 6.16 16.25
CA TYR A 161 -7.14 6.32 17.39
C TYR A 161 -7.17 5.06 18.30
N GLU A 162 -7.25 5.26 19.62
CA GLU A 162 -7.45 4.21 20.62
C GLU A 162 -8.72 3.37 20.35
N GLY A 163 -8.61 2.04 20.49
CA GLY A 163 -9.74 1.09 20.37
C GLY A 163 -9.55 -0.07 19.39
N GLY A 164 -8.44 -0.10 18.64
CA GLY A 164 -8.06 -1.20 17.74
C GLY A 164 -6.58 -1.58 17.86
N PRO A 165 -6.05 -2.50 17.03
CA PRO A 165 -4.60 -2.76 16.99
C PRO A 165 -3.86 -1.44 16.76
N PHE A 166 -2.83 -1.17 17.55
CA PHE A 166 -2.03 0.06 17.45
C PHE A 166 -1.39 0.14 16.05
N TYR A 167 -1.88 1.05 15.21
CA TYR A 167 -1.30 1.35 13.91
C TYR A 167 -0.86 2.81 13.87
N VAL A 168 0.26 3.06 13.22
CA VAL A 168 0.85 4.39 13.07
C VAL A 168 0.75 4.77 11.60
N ARG A 169 0.47 6.02 11.30
CA ARG A 169 0.29 6.51 9.93
C ARG A 169 1.37 7.53 9.60
N LEU A 170 1.98 7.38 8.43
CA LEU A 170 2.60 8.51 7.75
C LEU A 170 1.51 9.27 7.00
N LEU A 171 1.08 10.40 7.56
CA LEU A 171 0.15 11.31 6.90
C LEU A 171 0.89 12.16 5.87
N ILE A 172 0.27 12.35 4.71
CA ILE A 172 0.79 13.16 3.62
C ILE A 172 -0.32 14.10 3.14
N PHE A 173 -0.20 15.36 3.51
CA PHE A 173 -1.07 16.44 3.08
C PHE A 173 -0.67 16.85 1.66
N THR A 174 -1.59 16.68 0.72
CA THR A 174 -1.36 17.04 -0.69
C THR A 174 -2.36 18.07 -1.18
N GLU A 175 -2.20 18.55 -2.41
CA GLU A 175 -3.14 19.48 -3.07
C GLU A 175 -4.56 18.94 -3.21
N LYS A 176 -4.76 17.63 -3.45
CA LYS A 176 -6.11 17.06 -3.64
C LYS A 176 -6.70 16.47 -2.37
N LYS A 177 -5.91 15.72 -1.61
CA LYS A 177 -6.39 14.97 -0.44
C LYS A 177 -5.27 14.68 0.56
N VAL A 178 -5.66 14.30 1.78
CA VAL A 178 -4.75 13.67 2.73
C VAL A 178 -4.62 12.20 2.36
N LEU A 179 -3.39 11.73 2.23
CA LEU A 179 -3.05 10.33 2.05
C LEU A 179 -2.44 9.82 3.36
N PHE A 180 -2.61 8.53 3.64
CA PHE A 180 -1.95 7.88 4.77
C PHE A 180 -1.29 6.60 4.28
N PHE A 181 -0.18 6.25 4.92
CA PHE A 181 0.50 4.99 4.73
C PHE A 181 0.74 4.37 6.10
N ASP A 182 0.22 3.15 6.28
CA ASP A 182 0.21 2.50 7.59
C ASP A 182 1.57 1.87 7.91
N GLY A 183 1.93 1.92 9.19
CA GLY A 183 3.11 1.33 9.79
C GLY A 183 2.81 0.84 11.19
N ASN A 184 3.81 0.24 11.84
CA ASN A 184 3.62 -0.47 13.10
C ASN A 184 4.26 0.21 14.32
N ASP A 185 5.06 1.25 14.13
CA ASP A 185 5.88 1.85 15.18
C ASP A 185 6.05 3.37 15.01
N VAL A 186 5.87 4.13 16.09
CA VAL A 186 5.83 5.60 16.04
C VAL A 186 7.20 6.19 15.78
N GLU A 187 8.23 5.65 16.43
CA GLU A 187 9.60 6.15 16.30
C GLU A 187 10.09 5.92 14.87
N CYS A 188 9.83 4.74 14.31
CA CYS A 188 10.15 4.42 12.92
C CYS A 188 9.48 5.39 11.92
N ILE A 189 8.19 5.70 12.09
CA ILE A 189 7.52 6.65 11.18
C ILE A 189 8.02 8.08 11.38
N LYS A 190 8.40 8.47 12.61
CA LYS A 190 9.05 9.78 12.86
C LYS A 190 10.41 9.86 12.17
N GLU A 191 11.24 8.84 12.27
CA GLU A 191 12.53 8.77 11.57
C GLU A 191 12.35 8.88 10.04
N ILE A 192 11.31 8.23 9.49
CA ILE A 192 10.96 8.37 8.08
C ILE A 192 10.58 9.80 7.73
N ALA A 193 9.74 10.45 8.53
CA ALA A 193 9.35 11.83 8.30
C ALA A 193 10.58 12.76 8.35
N ASP A 194 11.46 12.58 9.34
CA ASP A 194 12.69 13.36 9.52
C ASP A 194 13.66 13.19 8.35
N GLY A 195 13.85 11.96 7.87
CA GLY A 195 14.64 11.66 6.69
C GLY A 195 14.07 12.32 5.42
N LEU A 196 12.75 12.32 5.26
CA LEU A 196 12.08 13.01 4.15
C LEU A 196 12.22 14.54 4.25
N TYR A 197 12.23 15.11 5.46
CA TYR A 197 12.36 16.56 5.64
C TYR A 197 13.70 17.13 5.20
N GLN A 198 14.74 16.30 5.04
CA GLN A 198 16.01 16.73 4.43
C GLN A 198 15.82 17.19 2.98
N TYR A 199 14.75 16.75 2.33
CA TYR A 199 14.48 16.97 0.92
C TYR A 199 13.10 17.60 0.66
N ILE A 200 12.15 17.51 1.59
CA ILE A 200 10.83 18.13 1.51
C ILE A 200 10.71 19.17 2.62
N PRO A 201 10.39 20.45 2.32
CA PRO A 201 10.30 21.48 3.35
C PRO A 201 9.32 21.13 4.47
N ASN A 202 9.81 21.11 5.71
CA ASN A 202 8.96 20.98 6.89
C ASN A 202 8.35 22.34 7.28
N VAL A 203 7.28 22.71 6.58
CA VAL A 203 6.59 24.00 6.76
C VAL A 203 6.09 24.23 8.19
N PHE A 204 5.78 23.16 8.93
CA PHE A 204 5.27 23.24 10.30
C PHE A 204 6.30 22.80 11.35
N SER A 205 7.60 22.93 11.07
CA SER A 205 8.69 22.53 11.97
C SER A 205 8.67 23.17 13.37
N LYS A 206 7.99 24.29 13.55
CA LYS A 206 7.83 24.98 14.85
C LYS A 206 6.77 24.36 15.76
N TYR A 207 5.96 23.45 15.24
CA TYR A 207 4.84 22.85 15.95
C TYR A 207 5.14 21.40 16.32
N ASP A 208 4.50 20.90 17.37
CA ASP A 208 4.48 19.46 17.62
C ASP A 208 3.71 18.74 16.51
N PRO A 209 4.35 17.84 15.74
CA PRO A 209 3.69 17.19 14.62
C PRO A 209 2.51 16.30 15.03
N GLN A 210 2.58 15.70 16.23
CA GLN A 210 1.57 14.75 16.71
C GLN A 210 0.26 15.49 17.00
N GLU A 211 0.31 16.57 17.78
CA GLU A 211 -0.85 17.41 18.08
C GLU A 211 -1.40 18.09 16.82
N LEU A 212 -0.51 18.73 16.04
CA LEU A 212 -0.91 19.49 14.86
C LEU A 212 -1.54 18.60 13.79
N SER A 213 -1.09 17.35 13.64
CA SER A 213 -1.60 16.43 12.62
C SER A 213 -3.11 16.23 12.69
N TYR A 214 -3.69 16.02 13.87
CA TYR A 214 -5.14 15.82 14.03
C TYR A 214 -5.93 17.08 13.70
N SER A 215 -5.47 18.23 14.20
CA SER A 215 -6.13 19.52 13.92
C SER A 215 -6.07 19.87 12.43
N LEU A 216 -4.94 19.65 11.77
CA LEU A 216 -4.82 19.91 10.33
C LEU A 216 -5.56 18.89 9.48
N GLU A 217 -5.64 17.62 9.89
CA GLU A 217 -6.45 16.63 9.20
C GLU A 217 -7.94 17.01 9.23
N GLN A 218 -8.44 17.41 10.41
CA GLN A 218 -9.81 17.90 10.57
C GLN A 218 -10.03 19.18 9.76
N LEU A 219 -9.15 20.18 9.89
CA LEU A 219 -9.24 21.44 9.16
C LEU A 219 -9.22 21.23 7.65
N PHE A 220 -8.39 20.31 7.14
CA PHE A 220 -8.34 19.99 5.72
C PHE A 220 -9.69 19.45 5.22
N LYS A 221 -10.34 18.59 6.02
CA LYS A 221 -11.63 17.96 5.69
C LYS A 221 -12.78 18.96 5.75
N GLU A 222 -12.82 19.79 6.79
CA GLU A 222 -13.94 20.70 7.07
C GLU A 222 -13.81 22.05 6.37
N ASN A 223 -12.59 22.60 6.27
CA ASN A 223 -12.30 23.91 5.70
C ASN A 223 -10.98 23.92 4.92
N ARG A 224 -11.05 23.46 3.66
CA ARG A 224 -9.90 23.41 2.75
C ARG A 224 -9.21 24.76 2.55
N ALA A 225 -9.98 25.85 2.47
CA ALA A 225 -9.44 27.19 2.27
C ALA A 225 -8.65 27.66 3.50
N GLY A 226 -9.19 27.46 4.70
CA GLY A 226 -8.50 27.77 5.96
C GLY A 226 -7.19 27.00 6.13
N PHE A 227 -7.17 25.72 5.75
CA PHE A 227 -5.91 24.96 5.69
C PHE A 227 -4.88 25.62 4.75
N LEU A 228 -5.29 26.00 3.54
CA LEU A 228 -4.38 26.58 2.54
C LEU A 228 -3.84 27.95 2.96
N GLU A 229 -4.67 28.78 3.59
CA GLU A 229 -4.23 30.06 4.16
C GLU A 229 -3.20 29.87 5.25
N PHE A 230 -3.46 28.95 6.19
CA PHE A 230 -2.52 28.62 7.25
C PHE A 230 -1.19 28.08 6.70
N TYR A 231 -1.24 27.13 5.76
CA TYR A 231 -0.05 26.60 5.09
C TYR A 231 0.77 27.69 4.39
N LYS A 232 0.12 28.59 3.63
CA LYS A 232 0.83 29.69 2.93
C LYS A 232 1.51 30.64 3.91
N LYS A 233 0.85 30.97 5.03
CA LYS A 233 1.39 31.84 6.08
C LYS A 233 2.62 31.23 6.74
N GLU A 234 2.59 29.94 7.06
CA GLU A 234 3.74 29.26 7.67
C GLU A 234 4.88 29.04 6.66
N LYS A 235 4.55 28.74 5.40
CA LYS A 235 5.55 28.58 4.33
C LYS A 235 6.34 29.87 4.10
N SER A 236 5.70 31.04 4.14
CA SER A 236 6.40 32.33 4.01
C SER A 236 7.33 32.67 5.17
N GLN A 237 7.20 31.99 6.30
CA GLN A 237 8.09 32.17 7.46
C GLN A 237 9.25 31.17 7.48
N THR A 238 9.22 30.17 6.60
CA THR A 238 10.19 29.06 6.54
C THR A 238 11.15 29.18 5.35
N LEU A 239 10.82 30.05 4.38
CA LEU A 239 11.67 30.47 3.25
C LEU A 239 12.42 31.77 3.61
#